data_AF-A0A075FU96-F1
#
_entry.id   AF-A0A075FU96-F1
#
_cell.length_a   1.000
_cell.length_b   1.000
_cell.length_c   1.000
_cell.angle_alpha   90.00
_cell.angle_beta   90.00
_cell.angle_gamma   90.00
#
_symmetry.space_group_name_H-M   'P 1'
#
loop_
_entity.id
_entity.type
_entity.pdbx_description
1 polymer ?
#
loop_
_entity_poly.entity_id
_entity_poly.type
_entity_poly.pdbx_seq_one_letter_code
_entity_poly.pdbx_strand_id
1 'polypeptide(L)' 'MAELHDLVQQIDVKEKMVFRANHGSNAYNIAGIFPHEKDTMLEKISWLKEHPENVRPEGFRAF' A
#
# COMPACT_ATOMS: atom_id res chain seq x y z
N MET A 1 -0.90 8.88 -3.99
CA MET A 1 -0.46 7.57 -4.54
C MET A 1 1.05 7.46 -4.73
N ALA A 2 1.71 8.51 -5.24
CA ALA A 2 3.18 8.59 -5.22
C ALA A 2 3.73 8.45 -3.80
N GLU A 3 3.16 9.16 -2.82
CA GLU A 3 3.60 9.14 -1.42
C GLU A 3 3.65 7.74 -0.77
N LEU A 4 2.62 6.90 -0.97
CA LEU A 4 2.61 5.53 -0.40
C LEU A 4 3.67 4.64 -1.07
N HIS A 5 3.83 4.78 -2.39
CA HIS A 5 4.87 4.08 -3.12
C HIS A 5 6.26 4.48 -2.59
N ASP A 6 6.51 5.79 -2.48
CA ASP A 6 7.80 6.33 -2.06
C ASP A 6 8.12 5.97 -0.60
N LEU A 7 7.10 5.94 0.27
CA LEU A 7 7.22 5.44 1.64
C LEU A 7 7.66 3.96 1.65
N VAL A 8 6.94 3.09 0.95
CA VAL A 8 7.26 1.64 0.89
C VAL A 8 8.64 1.41 0.26
N GLN A 9 9.00 2.20 -0.75
CA GLN A 9 10.30 2.14 -1.42
C GLN A 9 11.45 2.49 -0.47
N GLN A 10 11.26 3.46 0.42
CA GLN A 10 12.30 3.94 1.34
C GLN A 10 12.45 3.07 2.60
N ILE A 11 11.46 2.24 2.94
CA ILE A 11 11.57 1.31 4.06
C ILE A 11 12.64 0.25 3.71
N ASP A 12 13.71 0.26 4.50
CA ASP A 12 14.78 -0.73 4.46
C ASP A 12 14.97 -1.32 5.85
N VAL A 13 14.40 -2.50 6.06
CA VAL A 13 14.51 -3.25 7.32
C VAL A 13 15.04 -4.64 7.02
N LYS A 14 16.05 -5.05 7.79
CA LYS A 14 16.67 -6.38 7.67
C LYS A 14 15.84 -7.45 8.38
N GLU A 15 15.18 -7.05 9.46
CA GLU A 15 14.34 -7.92 10.26
C GLU A 15 12.91 -7.98 9.72
N LYS A 16 12.24 -9.08 10.04
CA LYS A 16 10.84 -9.30 9.66
C LYS A 16 9.95 -8.23 10.29
N MET A 17 9.31 -7.41 9.46
CA MET A 17 8.40 -6.35 9.91
C MET A 17 7.05 -6.42 9.19
N VAL A 18 5.96 -6.41 9.95
CA VAL A 18 4.60 -6.35 9.40
C VAL A 18 4.27 -4.91 9.00
N PHE A 19 3.85 -4.70 7.76
CA PHE A 19 3.38 -3.41 7.25
C PHE A 19 1.90 -3.45 6.91
N ARG A 20 1.13 -2.45 7.36
CA ARG A 20 -0.30 -2.30 7.08
C ARG A 20 -0.64 -0.84 6.81
N ALA A 21 -1.23 -0.57 5.66
CA ALA A 21 -1.84 0.70 5.31
C ALA A 21 -3.32 0.44 4.98
N ASN A 22 -4.12 0.22 6.02
CA ASN A 22 -5.51 -0.23 5.94
C ASN A 22 -6.51 0.70 6.68
N HIS A 23 -6.11 1.96 6.94
CA HIS A 23 -7.01 2.93 7.59
C HIS A 23 -8.28 3.13 6.75
N GLY A 24 -9.42 3.40 7.40
CA GLY A 24 -10.72 3.55 6.72
C GLY A 24 -10.73 4.60 5.61
N SER A 25 -9.89 5.64 5.76
CA SER A 25 -9.70 6.71 4.79
C SER A 25 -8.77 6.34 3.62
N ASN A 26 -8.01 5.24 3.74
CA ASN A 26 -7.17 4.79 2.65
C ASN A 26 -8.06 4.25 1.54
N ALA A 27 -7.85 4.85 0.37
CA ALA A 27 -8.40 4.41 -0.90
C ALA A 27 -8.00 2.94 -1.22
N TYR A 28 -6.91 2.44 -0.64
CA TYR A 28 -6.30 1.16 -1.00
C TYR A 28 -5.76 0.40 0.23
N ASN A 29 -6.05 -0.90 0.28
CA ASN A 29 -5.51 -1.79 1.30
C ASN A 29 -4.17 -2.37 0.85
N ILE A 30 -3.07 -1.87 1.40
CA ILE A 30 -1.73 -2.43 1.23
C ILE A 30 -1.30 -3.10 2.53
N ALA A 31 -0.78 -4.32 2.40
CA ALA A 31 -0.31 -5.14 3.49
C ALA A 31 0.80 -6.06 2.98
N GLY A 32 1.82 -6.28 3.81
CA GLY A 32 2.89 -7.23 3.53
C GLY A 32 3.87 -7.31 4.70
N ILE A 33 4.96 -8.03 4.48
CA ILE A 33 6.01 -8.31 5.43
C ILE A 33 7.35 -7.93 4.80
N PHE A 34 8.01 -6.92 5.33
CA PHE A 34 9.36 -6.58 4.93
C PHE A 34 10.39 -7.58 5.49
N PRO A 35 11.56 -7.74 4.83
CA PRO A 35 11.85 -7.22 3.48
C PRO A 35 11.25 -8.07 2.34
N HIS A 36 10.69 -9.24 2.65
CA HIS A 36 10.43 -10.31 1.69
C HIS A 36 9.32 -9.98 0.69
N GLU A 37 8.32 -9.20 1.11
CA GLU A 37 7.16 -8.85 0.28
C GLU A 37 7.21 -7.38 -0.18
N LYS A 38 8.38 -6.71 -0.07
CA LYS A 38 8.53 -5.30 -0.47
C LYS A 38 8.18 -5.09 -1.93
N ASP A 39 8.76 -5.87 -2.83
CA ASP A 39 8.54 -5.73 -4.27
C ASP A 39 7.09 -6.03 -4.64
N THR A 40 6.49 -7.05 -4.04
CA THR A 40 5.06 -7.36 -4.20
C THR A 40 4.16 -6.20 -3.76
N MET A 41 4.50 -5.52 -2.66
CA MET A 41 3.76 -4.33 -2.22
C MET A 41 3.92 -3.17 -3.22
N LEU A 42 5.12 -2.95 -3.76
CA LEU A 42 5.39 -1.90 -4.75
C LEU A 42 4.65 -2.15 -6.08
N GLU A 43 4.68 -3.39 -6.57
CA GLU A 43 3.93 -3.81 -7.76
C GLU A 43 2.43 -3.58 -7.57
N LYS A 44 1.89 -3.97 -6.42
CA LYS A 44 0.47 -3.74 -6.10
C LYS A 44 0.12 -2.25 -6.09
N ILE A 45 0.97 -1.41 -5.49
CA ILE A 45 0.75 0.04 -5.48
C ILE A 45 0.77 0.61 -6.90
N SER A 46 1.71 0.17 -7.74
CA SER A 46 1.80 0.61 -9.13
C SER A 46 0.60 0.17 -9.96
N TRP A 47 0.16 -1.08 -9.83
CA TRP A 47 -1.04 -1.57 -10.50
C TRP A 47 -2.30 -0.78 -10.11
N LEU A 48 -2.45 -0.48 -8.82
CA LEU A 48 -3.58 0.29 -8.29
C LEU A 48 -3.58 1.77 -8.70
N LYS A 49 -2.43 2.33 -9.09
CA LYS A 49 -2.37 3.66 -9.71
C LYS A 49 -2.97 3.67 -11.11
N GLU A 50 -2.78 2.59 -11.86
CA GLU A 50 -3.26 2.43 -13.23
C GLU A 50 -4.73 1.98 -13.29
N HIS A 51 -5.24 1.39 -12.21
CA HIS A 51 -6.58 0.80 -12.12
C HIS A 51 -7.44 1.44 -11.00
N PRO A 52 -7.79 2.74 -11.10
CA PRO A 52 -8.52 3.47 -10.06
C PRO A 52 -9.96 2.98 -9.84
N GLU A 53 -10.52 2.18 -10.73
CA GLU A 53 -11.81 1.50 -10.53
C GLU A 53 -11.77 0.46 -9.40
N ASN A 54 -10.58 -0.04 -9.04
CA ASN A 54 -10.38 -1.00 -7.95
C ASN A 54 -10.15 -0.31 -6.60
N VAL A 55 -10.26 1.02 -6.56
CA VAL A 55 -10.19 1.81 -5.34
C VAL A 55 -11.48 1.64 -4.55
N ARG A 56 -11.40 1.63 -3.21
CA ARG A 56 -12.59 1.77 -2.36
C ARG A 56 -13.36 3.05 -2.74
N PRO A 57 -14.66 2.97 -3.09
CA PRO A 57 -15.43 4.15 -3.46
C PRO A 57 -15.49 5.16 -2.32
N GLU A 58 -15.55 6.46 -2.64
CA GLU A 58 -15.48 7.54 -1.64
C GLU A 58 -16.54 7.41 -0.54
N GLY A 59 -17.77 7.02 -0.89
CA GLY A 59 -18.86 6.80 0.08
C GLY A 59 -18.66 5.63 1.05
N PHE A 60 -17.62 4.82 0.84
CA PHE A 60 -17.25 3.69 1.72
C PHE A 60 -15.93 3.94 2.47
N ARG A 61 -15.31 5.12 2.30
CA ARG A 61 -14.14 5.53 3.07
C ARG A 61 -14.61 6.14 4.39
N ALA A 62 -14.40 5.43 5.50
CA ALA A 62 -14.73 5.92 6.83
C ALA A 62 -13.59 6.83 7.34
N PHE A 63 -13.95 7.93 8.00
CA PHE A 63 -13.01 8.83 8.67
C PHE A 63 -12.54 8.25 10.00
#